data_AF-A0A5S5AXB9-F1
#
_entry.id   AF-A0A5S5AXB9-F1
#
_cell.length_a   1.000
_cell.length_b   1.000
_cell.length_c   1.000
_cell.angle_alpha   90.00
_cell.angle_beta   90.00
_cell.angle_gamma   90.00
#
_symmetry.space_group_name_H-M   'P 1'
#
loop_
_entity.id
_entity.type
_entity.pdbx_description
1 polymer ?
#
loop_
_entity_poly.entity_id
_entity_poly.type
_entity_poly.pdbx_seq_one_letter_code
_entity_poly.pdbx_strand_id
1 'polypeptide(L)'
;MENEVKVQTKVETGLPRVGVKKLSPKILLYAVLILYAVITLGPFIWSVITSLKPTSEIDKFAVNISMLTLDNYKMILTQFPFGRWFFNSFLVALIVTTGNILFNSMAGYALARINFPGRNFLFMLVLA
;
A
#
# COMPACT_ATOMS: atom_id res chain seq x y z
N MET A 1 -7.76 -74.79 34.76
CA MET A 1 -8.91 -74.11 34.14
C MET A 1 -9.20 -72.88 34.97
N GLU A 2 -8.64 -71.73 34.57
CA GLU A 2 -9.20 -70.38 34.70
C GLU A 2 -8.03 -69.40 34.42
N ASN A 3 -8.08 -68.76 33.25
CA ASN A 3 -7.36 -67.53 32.90
C ASN A 3 -5.91 -67.59 32.36
N GLU A 4 -5.78 -68.32 31.25
CA GLU A 4 -4.82 -68.08 30.16
C GLU A 4 -5.06 -66.76 29.38
N VAL A 5 -5.45 -65.65 30.01
CA VAL A 5 -5.81 -64.44 29.24
C VAL A 5 -5.33 -63.16 29.92
N LYS A 6 -4.01 -62.93 29.91
CA LYS A 6 -3.44 -61.58 29.78
C LYS A 6 -2.21 -61.62 28.86
N VAL A 7 -2.43 -62.27 27.72
CA VAL A 7 -1.62 -62.16 26.51
C VAL A 7 -1.78 -60.73 25.98
N GLN A 8 -0.66 -60.04 25.83
CA GLN A 8 -0.40 -58.99 24.84
C GLN A 8 -1.49 -57.93 24.60
N THR A 9 -1.26 -56.73 25.11
CA THR A 9 -1.60 -55.51 24.36
C THR A 9 -0.70 -54.36 24.78
N LYS A 10 0.61 -54.49 24.48
CA LYS A 10 1.46 -53.32 24.29
C LYS A 10 1.00 -52.68 22.99
N VAL A 11 -0.03 -51.84 23.09
CA VAL A 11 -0.52 -51.06 21.95
C VAL A 11 0.60 -50.10 21.59
N GLU A 12 1.40 -50.47 20.59
CA GLU A 12 2.19 -49.53 19.80
C GLU A 12 1.20 -48.55 19.18
N THR A 13 0.91 -47.48 19.91
CA THR A 13 0.21 -46.32 19.40
C THR A 13 1.17 -45.60 18.47
N GLY A 14 1.31 -46.13 17.27
CA GLY A 14 1.83 -45.44 16.10
C GLY A 14 0.87 -44.32 15.73
N LEU A 15 0.81 -43.28 16.57
CA LEU A 15 0.10 -42.06 16.24
C LEU A 15 0.78 -41.48 15.01
N PRO A 16 0.06 -41.31 13.88
CA PRO A 16 0.62 -40.59 12.74
C PRO A 16 0.94 -39.19 13.24
N ARG A 17 2.23 -38.89 13.37
CA ARG A 17 2.69 -37.52 13.60
C ARG A 17 2.26 -36.74 12.37
N VAL A 18 1.13 -36.04 12.46
CA VAL A 18 0.67 -35.12 11.43
C VAL A 18 1.79 -34.11 11.27
N GLY A 19 2.60 -34.34 10.23
CA GLY A 19 3.71 -33.46 9.89
C GLY A 19 3.10 -32.15 9.47
N VAL A 20 3.03 -31.19 10.40
CA VAL A 20 2.72 -29.81 10.06
C VAL A 20 3.85 -29.37 9.15
N LYS A 21 3.62 -29.45 7.84
CA LYS A 21 4.56 -29.03 6.81
C LYS A 21 4.86 -27.58 7.14
N LYS A 22 6.04 -27.29 7.68
CA LYS A 22 6.42 -25.92 8.07
C LYS A 22 6.28 -25.07 6.81
N LEU A 23 5.25 -24.20 6.77
CA LEU A 23 5.11 -23.25 5.68
C LEU A 23 6.43 -22.49 5.63
N SER A 24 7.09 -22.51 4.47
CA SER A 24 8.31 -21.74 4.30
C SER A 24 7.97 -20.28 4.59
N PRO A 25 8.74 -19.57 5.44
CA PRO A 25 8.42 -18.19 5.84
C PRO A 25 8.27 -17.26 4.63
N LYS A 26 8.88 -17.61 3.49
CA LYS A 26 8.71 -16.95 2.20
C LYS A 26 7.28 -17.03 1.65
N ILE A 27 6.60 -18.17 1.78
CA ILE A 27 5.22 -18.37 1.31
C ILE A 27 4.27 -17.50 2.13
N LEU A 28 4.46 -17.46 3.46
CA LEU A 28 3.70 -16.60 4.34
C LEU A 28 3.94 -15.12 4.01
N LEU A 29 5.20 -14.73 3.80
CA LEU A 29 5.57 -13.37 3.38
C LEU A 29 4.87 -12.98 2.07
N TYR A 30 4.96 -13.80 1.03
CA TYR A 30 4.29 -13.51 -0.25
C TYR A 30 2.78 -13.46 -0.13
N ALA A 31 2.16 -14.32 0.67
CA ALA A 31 0.73 -14.28 0.91
C ALA A 31 0.30 -12.95 1.57
N VAL A 32 1.06 -12.49 2.57
CA VAL A 32 0.82 -11.19 3.23
C VAL A 32 1.02 -10.02 2.26
N LEU A 33 2.09 -10.04 1.45
CA LEU A 33 2.35 -9.01 0.44
C LEU A 33 1.24 -8.94 -0.61
N ILE A 34 0.76 -10.09 -1.09
CA ILE A 34 -0.34 -10.16 -2.06
C ILE A 34 -1.62 -9.62 -1.44
N LEU A 35 -1.94 -10.01 -0.20
CA LEU A 35 -3.12 -9.50 0.50
C LEU A 35 -3.06 -7.98 0.66
N TYR A 36 -1.90 -7.45 1.08
CA TYR A 36 -1.68 -6.01 1.21
C TYR A 36 -1.79 -5.29 -0.15
N ALA A 37 -1.25 -5.87 -1.21
CA ALA A 37 -1.38 -5.35 -2.57
C ALA A 37 -2.85 -5.32 -3.01
N VAL A 38 -3.64 -6.35 -2.73
CA VAL A 38 -5.06 -6.38 -3.09
C VAL A 38 -5.86 -5.33 -2.31
N ILE A 39 -5.60 -5.17 -1.01
CA ILE A 39 -6.28 -4.16 -0.18
C ILE A 39 -5.96 -2.74 -0.66
N THR A 40 -4.70 -2.49 -1.04
CA THR A 40 -4.26 -1.17 -1.50
C THR A 40 -4.69 -0.89 -2.94
N LEU A 41 -4.57 -1.85 -3.87
CA LEU A 41 -4.91 -1.67 -5.28
C LEU A 41 -6.40 -1.81 -5.58
N GLY A 42 -7.16 -2.54 -4.77
CA GLY A 42 -8.61 -2.70 -4.91
C GLY A 42 -9.36 -1.39 -5.15
N PRO A 43 -9.22 -0.36 -4.29
CA PRO A 43 -9.86 0.93 -4.52
C PRO A 43 -9.35 1.68 -5.76
N PHE A 44 -8.09 1.50 -6.16
CA PHE A 44 -7.58 2.12 -7.40
C PHE A 44 -8.21 1.48 -8.64
N ILE A 45 -8.31 0.15 -8.68
CA ILE A 45 -8.96 -0.56 -9.78
C ILE A 45 -10.43 -0.14 -9.87
N TRP A 46 -11.11 -0.05 -8.73
CA TRP A 46 -12.49 0.42 -8.68
C TRP A 46 -12.65 1.87 -9.18
N SER A 47 -11.72 2.76 -8.80
CA SER A 47 -11.70 4.14 -9.24
C SER A 47 -11.56 4.25 -10.76
N VAL A 48 -10.65 3.47 -11.38
CA VAL A 48 -10.46 3.43 -12.84
C VAL A 48 -11.69 2.89 -13.57
N ILE A 49 -12.33 1.85 -13.04
CA ILE A 49 -13.57 1.33 -13.64
C ILE A 49 -14.68 2.39 -13.55
N THR A 50 -14.79 3.08 -12.42
CA THR A 50 -15.82 4.10 -12.18
C THR A 50 -15.61 5.33 -13.05
N SER A 51 -14.37 5.75 -13.31
CA SER A 51 -14.09 6.90 -14.18
C SER A 51 -14.52 6.69 -15.64
N LEU A 52 -14.65 5.43 -16.07
CA LEU A 52 -15.10 5.04 -17.41
C LEU A 52 -16.62 4.77 -17.49
N LYS A 53 -17.35 4.77 -16.37
CA LYS A 53 -18.81 4.58 -16.36
C LYS A 53 -19.53 5.85 -16.85
N PRO A 54 -20.60 5.73 -17.66
CA PRO A 54 -21.45 6.87 -18.00
C PRO A 54 -22.04 7.52 -16.75
N THR A 55 -22.25 8.84 -16.78
CA THR A 55 -22.78 9.61 -15.63
C THR A 55 -24.11 9.08 -15.10
N SER A 56 -24.93 8.45 -15.96
CA SER A 56 -26.21 7.83 -15.62
C SER A 56 -26.10 6.53 -14.80
N GLU A 57 -24.91 5.96 -14.65
CA GLU A 57 -24.68 4.67 -13.97
C GLU A 57 -23.68 4.74 -12.80
N ILE A 58 -23.29 5.94 -12.37
CA ILE A 58 -22.30 6.13 -11.28
C ILE A 58 -22.76 5.47 -9.97
N ASP A 59 -24.07 5.49 -9.68
CA ASP A 59 -24.66 4.93 -8.45
C ASP A 59 -24.85 3.40 -8.52
N LYS A 60 -24.67 2.79 -9.70
CA LYS A 60 -24.84 1.34 -9.86
C LYS A 60 -23.54 0.61 -9.57
N PHE A 61 -23.59 -0.34 -8.63
CA PHE A 61 -22.46 -1.21 -8.32
C PHE A 61 -22.10 -2.15 -9.49
N ALA A 62 -23.06 -2.49 -10.35
CA ALA A 62 -22.80 -3.31 -11.54
C ALA A 62 -21.92 -2.56 -12.55
N VAL A 63 -20.94 -3.27 -13.13
CA VAL A 63 -20.08 -2.76 -14.20
C VAL A 63 -20.59 -3.34 -15.52
N ASN A 64 -21.25 -2.52 -16.34
CA ASN A 64 -21.66 -2.93 -17.68
C ASN A 64 -20.53 -2.62 -18.67
N ILE A 65 -19.76 -3.65 -19.05
CA ILE A 65 -18.59 -3.53 -19.93
C ILE A 65 -18.97 -2.95 -21.31
N SER A 66 -20.22 -3.17 -21.75
CA SER A 66 -20.71 -2.70 -23.06
C SER A 66 -20.99 -1.20 -23.10
N MET A 67 -21.06 -0.52 -21.94
CA MET A 67 -21.38 0.91 -21.84
C MET A 67 -20.19 1.76 -21.36
N LEU A 68 -18.99 1.18 -21.23
CA LEU A 68 -17.78 1.92 -20.90
C LEU A 68 -17.53 3.01 -21.96
N THR A 69 -17.39 4.26 -21.53
CA THR A 69 -17.20 5.40 -22.41
C THR A 69 -16.05 6.30 -21.94
N LEU A 70 -15.42 6.98 -22.89
CA LEU A 70 -14.40 8.01 -22.65
C LEU A 70 -14.99 9.42 -22.60
N ASP A 71 -16.32 9.56 -22.63
CA ASP A 71 -16.97 10.87 -22.68
C ASP A 71 -16.72 11.70 -21.42
N ASN A 72 -16.57 11.07 -20.25
CA ASN A 72 -16.18 11.78 -19.03
C ASN A 72 -14.83 12.50 -19.18
N TYR A 73 -13.85 11.85 -19.82
CA TYR A 73 -12.54 12.45 -20.07
C TYR A 73 -12.63 13.60 -21.07
N LYS A 74 -13.40 13.43 -22.15
CA LYS A 74 -13.65 14.52 -23.11
C LYS A 74 -14.35 15.71 -22.44
N MET A 75 -15.32 15.44 -21.58
CA MET A 75 -16.05 16.47 -20.82
C MET A 75 -15.09 17.27 -19.93
N ILE A 76 -14.23 16.60 -19.16
CA ILE A 76 -13.24 17.27 -18.29
C ILE A 76 -12.27 18.14 -19.11
N LEU A 77 -11.85 17.67 -20.28
CA LEU A 77 -10.89 18.39 -21.12
C LEU A 77 -11.50 19.56 -21.90
N THR A 78 -12.81 19.53 -22.18
CA THR A 78 -13.49 20.54 -23.03
C THR A 78 -14.33 21.53 -22.22
N GLN A 79 -15.00 21.08 -21.17
CA GLN A 79 -15.95 21.87 -20.38
C GLN A 79 -15.31 22.54 -19.17
N PHE A 80 -14.18 22.01 -18.69
CA PHE A 80 -13.49 22.52 -17.51
C PHE A 80 -12.10 23.03 -17.86
N PRO A 81 -11.57 24.04 -17.13
CA PRO A 81 -10.21 24.53 -17.30
C PRO A 81 -9.19 23.57 -16.66
N PHE A 82 -9.30 22.26 -16.94
CA PHE A 82 -8.49 21.20 -16.34
C PHE A 82 -6.99 21.44 -16.54
N GLY A 83 -6.58 21.88 -17.73
CA GLY A 83 -5.18 22.22 -18.02
C GLY A 83 -4.62 23.31 -17.10
N ARG A 84 -5.44 24.32 -16.74
CA ARG A 84 -5.02 25.38 -15.80
C ARG A 84 -4.88 24.84 -14.38
N TRP A 85 -5.81 24.01 -13.93
CA TRP A 85 -5.73 23.38 -12.60
C TRP A 85 -4.51 22.47 -12.48
N PHE A 86 -4.26 21.65 -13.50
CA PHE A 86 -3.08 20.79 -13.56
C PHE A 86 -1.79 21.62 -13.54
N PHE A 87 -1.71 22.68 -14.35
CA PHE A 87 -0.52 23.53 -14.40
C PHE A 87 -0.29 24.29 -13.08
N ASN A 88 -1.35 24.81 -12.45
CA ASN A 88 -1.23 25.48 -11.16
C ASN A 88 -0.67 24.52 -10.10
N SER A 89 -1.20 23.31 -9.99
CA SER A 89 -0.72 22.30 -9.05
C SER A 89 0.72 21.88 -9.36
N PHE A 90 1.06 21.71 -10.63
CA PHE A 90 2.41 21.38 -11.07
C PHE A 90 3.40 22.47 -10.69
N LEU A 91 3.07 23.74 -10.96
CA LEU A 91 3.91 24.89 -10.65
C LEU A 91 4.10 25.05 -9.15
N VAL A 92 3.04 24.89 -8.35
CA VAL A 92 3.14 24.90 -6.88
C VAL A 92 4.03 23.76 -6.39
N ALA A 93 3.81 22.53 -6.85
CA ALA A 93 4.61 21.37 -6.45
C ALA A 93 6.09 21.56 -6.80
N LEU A 94 6.39 22.14 -7.98
CA LEU A 94 7.76 22.42 -8.41
C LEU A 94 8.42 23.47 -7.52
N ILE A 95 7.78 24.62 -7.31
CA ILE A 95 8.33 25.71 -6.50
C ILE A 95 8.55 25.25 -5.06
N VAL A 96 7.58 24.57 -4.47
CA VAL A 96 7.67 24.07 -3.09
C VAL A 96 8.77 23.01 -2.97
N THR A 97 8.86 22.07 -3.91
CA THR A 97 9.90 21.04 -3.89
C THR A 97 11.29 21.65 -4.03
N THR A 98 11.50 22.53 -5.01
CA THR A 98 12.79 23.20 -5.20
C THR A 98 13.15 24.07 -3.99
N GLY A 99 12.21 24.84 -3.45
CA GLY A 99 12.41 25.62 -2.23
C GLY A 99 12.82 24.72 -1.06
N ASN A 100 12.08 23.63 -0.83
CA ASN A 100 12.39 22.67 0.23
C ASN A 100 13.79 22.07 0.05
N ILE A 101 14.18 21.66 -1.16
CA ILE A 101 15.52 21.12 -1.39
C ILE A 101 16.58 22.16 -1.04
N LEU A 102 16.44 23.40 -1.53
CA LEU A 102 17.41 24.46 -1.26
C LEU A 102 17.53 24.73 0.25
N PHE A 103 16.41 25.00 0.92
CA PHE A 103 16.43 25.35 2.35
C PHE A 103 16.81 24.17 3.24
N ASN A 104 16.30 22.96 2.97
CA ASN A 104 16.62 21.78 3.78
C ASN A 104 18.08 21.37 3.61
N SER A 105 18.63 21.43 2.39
CA SER A 105 20.05 21.15 2.17
C SER A 105 20.94 22.20 2.84
N MET A 106 20.61 23.49 2.76
CA MET A 106 21.36 24.54 3.45
C MET A 106 21.28 24.41 4.98
N ALA A 107 20.08 24.18 5.52
CA ALA A 107 19.87 23.99 6.95
C ALA A 107 20.61 22.76 7.48
N GLY A 108 20.52 21.63 6.76
CA GLY A 108 21.26 20.42 7.07
C GLY A 108 22.78 20.64 7.01
N TYR A 109 23.28 21.36 5.99
CA TYR A 109 24.69 21.68 5.88
C TYR A 109 25.17 22.60 7.01
N ALA A 110 24.41 23.65 7.33
CA ALA A 110 24.73 24.56 8.43
C ALA A 110 24.80 23.81 9.77
N LEU A 111 23.83 22.93 10.04
CA LEU A 111 23.81 22.12 11.26
C LEU A 111 24.95 21.08 11.30
N ALA A 112 25.36 20.53 10.15
CA ALA A 112 26.41 19.52 10.08
C ALA A 112 27.84 20.11 10.12
N ARG A 113 28.07 21.27 9.49
CA ARG A 113 29.43 21.80 9.24
C ARG A 113 29.74 23.14 9.91
N ILE A 114 28.74 23.97 10.23
CA ILE A 114 28.98 25.31 10.80
C ILE A 114 28.83 25.25 12.33
N ASN A 115 29.81 25.76 13.07
CA ASN A 115 29.74 25.89 14.53
C ASN A 115 29.13 27.26 14.89
N PHE A 116 27.83 27.28 15.19
CA PHE A 116 27.11 28.48 15.63
C PHE A 116 26.52 28.26 17.06
N PRO A 117 26.38 29.33 17.86
CA PRO A 117 25.79 29.23 19.20
C PRO A 117 24.32 28.83 19.09
N GLY A 118 23.94 27.71 19.73
CA GLY A 118 22.59 27.12 19.65
C GLY A 118 22.48 25.85 18.79
N ARG A 119 23.54 25.44 18.09
CA ARG A 119 23.58 24.23 17.25
C ARG A 119 23.16 22.95 17.99
N ASN A 120 23.63 22.74 19.22
CA ASN A 120 23.34 21.52 19.98
C ASN A 120 21.84 21.39 20.34
N PHE A 121 21.16 22.51 20.60
CA PHE A 121 19.73 22.52 20.87
C PHE A 121 18.91 22.15 19.62
N LEU A 122 19.24 22.76 18.47
CA LEU A 122 18.59 22.42 17.19
C LEU A 122 18.89 20.98 16.76
N PHE A 123 20.11 20.49 16.98
CA PHE A 123 20.48 19.11 16.68
C PHE A 123 19.71 18.10 17.55
N MET A 124 19.52 18.41 18.83
CA MET A 124 18.74 17.57 19.73
C MET A 124 17.25 17.55 19.35
N LEU A 125 16.68 18.68 18.92
CA LEU A 125 15.29 18.76 18.46
C LEU A 125 15.05 17.89 17.21
N VAL A 126 16.02 17.83 16.29
CA VAL A 126 15.95 16.99 15.09
C VAL A 126 16.06 15.49 15.42
N LEU A 127 16.78 15.12 16.48
CA LEU A 127 16.97 13.72 16.90
C LEU A 127 15.90 13.19 17.85
N ALA A 128 15.21 14.07 18.57
CA ALA A 128 14.14 13.74 19.52
C ALA A 128 12.88 13.26 18.81
#